data_AF-A0A7K4FWQ5-F1
#
_entry.id   AF-A0A7K4FWQ5-F1
#
_cell.length_a   1.000
_cell.length_b   1.000
_cell.length_c   1.000
_cell.angle_alpha   90.00
_cell.angle_beta   90.00
_cell.angle_gamma   90.00
#
_symmetry.space_group_name_H-M   'P 1'
#
loop_
_entity.id
_entity.type
_entity.pdbx_description
1 polymer ?
#
loop_
_entity_poly.entity_id
_entity_poly.type
_entity_poly.pdbx_seq_one_letter_code
_entity_poly.pdbx_strand_id
1 'polypeptide(L)'
;MRVKIEYDDGKTEEVELKRVEVVQSTDGKRYAHMRFVRKDEPVVIIHAYIPTDEEPSTIPKLPIKEIENKINLSKSYSSTADDLISRAKSSINSPRVEKCFYCENRPTNVYNGKKVCSSCFNVLVKYGEESKEFNSYLKNKII
;
A
#
# COMPACT_ATOMS: atom_id res chain seq x y z
N MET A 1 42.15 -14.07 -17.30
CA MET A 1 42.91 -12.87 -17.73
C MET A 1 43.57 -12.29 -16.49
N ARG A 2 44.82 -11.83 -16.60
CA ARG A 2 45.53 -11.16 -15.50
C ARG A 2 45.65 -9.68 -15.80
N VAL A 3 45.49 -8.86 -14.77
CA VAL A 3 45.69 -7.41 -14.84
C VAL A 3 46.74 -7.04 -13.80
N LYS A 4 47.65 -6.16 -14.19
CA LYS A 4 48.64 -5.56 -13.28
C LYS A 4 48.11 -4.22 -12.81
N ILE A 5 47.98 -4.06 -11.50
CA ILE A 5 47.67 -2.78 -10.85
C ILE A 5 48.98 -2.18 -10.41
N GLU A 6 49.28 -0.96 -10.86
CA GLU A 6 50.41 -0.18 -10.42
C GLU A 6 49.89 0.98 -9.56
N TYR A 7 50.38 1.06 -8.33
CA TYR A 7 50.01 2.08 -7.37
C TYR A 7 51.04 3.22 -7.39
N ASP A 8 50.63 4.41 -6.95
CA ASP A 8 51.49 5.61 -6.92
C ASP A 8 52.75 5.44 -6.03
N ASP A 9 52.73 4.48 -5.10
CA ASP A 9 53.88 4.12 -4.25
C ASP A 9 54.88 3.17 -4.95
N GLY A 10 54.68 2.89 -6.24
CA GLY A 10 55.50 1.98 -7.05
C GLY A 10 55.25 0.50 -6.77
N LYS A 11 54.30 0.15 -5.89
CA LYS A 11 53.91 -1.25 -5.71
C LYS A 11 53.13 -1.73 -6.92
N THR A 12 53.35 -2.99 -7.27
CA THR A 12 52.63 -3.64 -8.34
C THR A 12 51.99 -4.93 -7.84
N GLU A 13 50.73 -5.14 -8.20
CA GLU A 13 49.95 -6.32 -7.83
C GLU A 13 49.38 -6.95 -9.10
N GLU A 14 49.52 -8.27 -9.25
CA GLU A 14 48.85 -9.01 -10.30
C GLU A 14 47.57 -9.62 -9.76
N VAL A 15 46.44 -9.29 -10.39
CA VAL A 15 45.13 -9.82 -10.04
C VAL A 15 44.56 -10.63 -11.19
N GLU A 16 43.98 -11.78 -10.85
CA GLU A 16 43.27 -12.60 -11.81
C GLU A 16 41.79 -12.22 -11.85
N LEU A 17 41.31 -11.84 -13.04
CA LEU A 17 39.91 -11.52 -13.25
C LEU A 17 39.09 -12.81 -13.37
N LYS A 18 37.97 -12.87 -12.64
CA LYS A 18 37.02 -13.98 -12.74
C LYS A 18 36.02 -13.71 -13.86
N ARG A 19 35.73 -14.73 -14.66
CA ARG A 19 34.66 -14.68 -15.66
C ARG A 19 33.30 -14.68 -14.95
N VAL A 20 32.43 -13.75 -15.29
CA VAL A 20 31.10 -13.62 -14.68
C VAL A 20 30.02 -14.07 -15.67
N GLU A 21 29.97 -13.43 -16.84
CA GLU A 21 28.89 -13.64 -17.81
C GLU A 21 29.33 -13.25 -19.22
N VAL A 22 28.55 -13.64 -20.22
CA VAL A 22 28.68 -13.16 -21.60
C VAL A 22 27.49 -12.25 -21.89
N VAL A 23 27.77 -11.00 -22.23
CA VAL A 23 26.78 -9.98 -22.56
C VAL A 23 26.73 -9.76 -24.06
N GLN A 24 25.52 -9.55 -24.58
CA GLN A 24 25.33 -9.11 -25.97
C GLN A 24 25.05 -7.61 -25.99
N SER A 25 25.84 -6.87 -26.77
CA SER A 25 25.60 -5.47 -27.05
C SER A 25 24.43 -5.30 -28.03
N THR A 26 23.84 -4.11 -28.05
CA THR A 26 22.76 -3.73 -28.99
C THR A 26 23.15 -3.94 -30.45
N ASP A 27 24.45 -3.83 -30.76
CA ASP A 27 24.99 -4.00 -32.12
C ASP A 27 25.25 -5.47 -32.47
N GLY A 28 24.75 -6.41 -31.65
CA GLY A 28 24.89 -7.86 -31.85
C GLY A 28 26.25 -8.45 -31.44
N LYS A 29 27.26 -7.62 -31.20
CA LYS A 29 28.58 -8.03 -30.70
C LYS A 29 28.49 -8.60 -29.28
N ARG A 30 29.28 -9.64 -29.00
CA ARG A 30 29.26 -10.34 -27.72
C ARG A 30 30.56 -10.10 -26.97
N TYR A 31 30.45 -9.94 -25.66
CA TYR A 31 31.58 -9.66 -24.78
C TYR A 31 31.54 -10.56 -23.54
N ALA A 32 32.66 -11.18 -23.22
CA ALA A 32 32.87 -11.84 -21.93
C ALA A 32 33.16 -10.77 -20.87
N HIS A 33 32.28 -10.66 -19.88
CA HIS A 33 32.48 -9.84 -18.71
C HIS A 33 33.37 -10.55 -17.70
N MET A 34 34.51 -9.95 -17.41
CA MET A 34 35.43 -10.36 -16.36
C MET A 34 35.44 -9.32 -15.25
N ARG A 35 35.38 -9.78 -14.00
CA ARG A 35 35.28 -8.93 -12.82
C ARG A 35 36.28 -9.33 -11.74
N PHE A 36 36.85 -8.33 -11.09
CA PHE A 36 37.58 -8.46 -9.84
C PHE A 36 37.05 -7.42 -8.84
N VAL A 37 36.89 -7.84 -7.58
CA VAL A 37 36.40 -6.99 -6.49
C VAL A 37 37.21 -7.28 -5.25
N ARG A 38 37.93 -6.27 -4.75
CA ARG A 38 38.52 -6.24 -3.42
C ARG A 38 37.75 -5.24 -2.56
N LYS A 39 37.21 -5.72 -1.45
CA LYS A 39 36.39 -4.91 -0.53
C LYS A 39 37.20 -4.25 0.58
N ASP A 40 38.45 -4.68 0.78
CA ASP A 40 39.37 -4.09 1.76
C ASP A 40 39.99 -2.81 1.20
N GLU A 41 40.37 -1.87 2.08
CA GLU A 41 40.98 -0.61 1.65
C GLU A 41 42.40 -0.82 1.09
N PRO A 42 42.72 -0.25 -0.09
CA PRO A 42 41.82 0.51 -0.96
C PRO A 42 40.88 -0.42 -1.75
N VAL A 43 39.60 -0.05 -1.79
CA VAL A 43 38.55 -0.78 -2.52
C VAL A 43 38.87 -0.71 -4.01
N VAL A 44 39.08 -1.87 -4.63
CA VAL A 44 39.40 -1.98 -6.06
C VAL A 44 38.33 -2.81 -6.75
N ILE A 45 37.73 -2.23 -7.79
CA ILE A 45 36.73 -2.89 -8.62
C ILE A 45 37.18 -2.77 -10.07
N ILE A 46 37.42 -3.90 -10.73
CA ILE A 46 37.85 -3.95 -12.12
C ILE A 46 36.80 -4.69 -12.93
N HIS A 47 36.38 -4.08 -14.04
CA HIS A 47 35.50 -4.65 -15.04
C HIS A 47 36.23 -4.64 -16.38
N ALA A 48 36.36 -5.80 -17.01
CA ALA A 48 36.88 -5.92 -18.36
C ALA A 48 35.86 -6.64 -19.26
N TYR A 49 35.71 -6.16 -20.48
CA TYR A 49 34.81 -6.72 -21.49
C TYR A 49 35.64 -7.13 -22.69
N ILE A 50 35.73 -8.44 -22.93
CA ILE A 50 36.57 -8.99 -24.00
C ILE A 50 35.67 -9.52 -25.11
N PRO A 51 35.87 -9.15 -26.38
CA PRO A 51 35.14 -9.74 -27.49
C PRO A 51 35.21 -11.27 -27.44
N THR A 52 34.07 -11.93 -27.62
CA THR A 52 33.96 -13.39 -27.58
C THR A 52 32.93 -13.88 -28.59
N ASP A 53 33.09 -15.10 -29.10
CA ASP A 53 32.13 -15.74 -30.00
C ASP A 53 31.10 -16.60 -29.24
N GLU A 54 31.23 -16.72 -27.92
CA GLU A 54 30.33 -17.50 -27.08
C GLU A 54 28.91 -16.93 -27.05
N GLU A 55 27.92 -17.79 -26.82
CA GLU A 55 26.52 -17.36 -26.70
C GLU A 55 26.31 -16.50 -25.43
N PRO A 56 25.45 -15.47 -25.49
CA PRO A 56 25.17 -14.63 -24.33
C PRO A 56 24.50 -15.43 -23.23
N SER A 57 25.13 -15.47 -22.05
CA SER A 57 24.57 -16.12 -20.87
C SER A 57 23.57 -15.23 -20.14
N THR A 58 23.56 -13.93 -20.45
CA THR A 58 22.61 -12.98 -19.86
C THR A 58 21.30 -12.96 -20.64
N ILE A 59 20.23 -13.43 -20.00
CA ILE A 59 18.87 -13.13 -20.46
C ILE A 59 18.57 -11.68 -20.06
N PRO A 60 18.40 -10.73 -21.00
CA PRO A 60 17.96 -9.39 -20.63
C PRO A 60 16.62 -9.51 -19.92
N LYS A 61 16.56 -9.12 -18.64
CA LYS A 61 15.29 -8.98 -17.94
C LYS A 61 14.51 -7.88 -18.66
N LEU A 62 13.55 -8.27 -19.49
CA LEU A 62 12.66 -7.32 -20.15
C LEU A 62 11.97 -6.48 -19.06
N PRO A 63 12.17 -5.15 -19.03
CA PRO A 63 11.54 -4.28 -18.02
C PRO A 63 10.00 -4.26 -18.14
N ILE A 64 9.45 -4.85 -19.19
CA ILE A 64 8.02 -4.94 -19.49
C ILE A 64 7.23 -5.50 -18.31
N LYS A 65 7.70 -6.57 -17.66
CA LYS A 65 6.98 -7.20 -16.54
C LYS A 65 6.92 -6.32 -15.28
N GLU A 66 7.93 -5.49 -15.04
CA GLU A 66 7.90 -4.54 -13.91
C GLU A 66 6.98 -3.36 -14.19
N ILE A 67 6.90 -2.91 -15.45
CA ILE A 67 6.01 -1.83 -15.88
C ILE A 67 4.55 -2.29 -15.80
N GLU A 68 4.22 -3.48 -16.29
CA GLU A 68 2.87 -4.06 -16.20
C GLU A 68 2.39 -4.19 -14.75
N ASN A 69 3.26 -4.66 -13.85
CA ASN A 69 2.94 -4.77 -12.43
C ASN A 69 2.67 -3.40 -11.77
N LYS A 70 3.43 -2.36 -12.13
CA LYS A 70 3.19 -0.99 -11.63
C LYS A 70 1.90 -0.38 -12.16
N ILE A 71 1.56 -0.63 -13.43
CA ILE A 71 0.29 -0.18 -14.05
C ILE A 71 -0.91 -0.89 -13.43
N ASN A 72 -0.80 -2.18 -13.12
CA ASN A 72 -1.88 -2.92 -12.48
C ASN A 72 -2.09 -2.48 -11.03
N LEU A 73 -1.01 -2.18 -10.30
CA LEU A 73 -1.10 -1.64 -8.95
C LEU A 73 -1.83 -0.28 -8.93
N SER A 74 -1.47 0.64 -9.84
CA SER A 74 -2.10 1.98 -9.88
C SER A 74 -3.60 1.92 -10.19
N LYS A 75 -4.03 1.02 -11.08
CA LYS A 75 -5.45 0.77 -11.38
C LYS A 75 -6.22 0.20 -10.17
N SER A 76 -5.60 -0.66 -9.37
CA SER A 76 -6.21 -1.18 -8.15
C SER A 76 -6.36 -0.11 -7.07
N TYR A 77 -5.41 0.82 -6.95
CA TYR A 77 -5.50 1.93 -5.99
C TYR A 77 -6.61 2.92 -6.38
N SER A 78 -6.74 3.26 -7.67
CA SER A 78 -7.82 4.15 -8.12
C SER A 78 -9.21 3.59 -7.83
N SER A 79 -9.44 2.29 -8.04
CA SER A 79 -10.76 1.69 -7.76
C SER A 79 -11.10 1.71 -6.27
N THR A 80 -10.12 1.46 -5.39
CA THR A 80 -10.33 1.54 -3.93
C THR A 80 -10.59 2.97 -3.45
N ALA A 81 -9.94 3.96 -4.05
CA ALA A 81 -10.15 5.37 -3.72
C ALA A 81 -11.55 5.82 -4.16
N ASP A 82 -11.98 5.45 -5.36
CA ASP A 82 -13.30 5.78 -5.90
C ASP A 82 -14.43 5.11 -5.09
N ASP A 83 -14.23 3.88 -4.62
CA ASP A 83 -15.17 3.19 -3.72
C ASP A 83 -15.28 3.89 -2.37
N LEU A 84 -14.17 4.32 -1.79
CA LEU A 84 -14.16 5.07 -0.52
C LEU A 84 -14.81 6.45 -0.67
N ILE A 85 -14.54 7.15 -1.78
CA ILE A 85 -15.17 8.43 -2.11
C ILE A 85 -16.68 8.26 -2.31
N SER A 86 -17.10 7.20 -2.99
CA SER A 86 -18.53 6.89 -3.22
C SER A 86 -19.26 6.54 -1.92
N ARG A 87 -18.61 5.78 -1.02
CA ARG A 87 -19.13 5.51 0.33
C ARG A 87 -19.20 6.78 1.18
N ALA A 88 -18.17 7.63 1.14
CA ALA A 88 -18.14 8.89 1.88
C ALA A 88 -19.27 9.84 1.40
N LYS A 89 -19.44 10.01 0.08
CA LYS A 89 -20.54 10.81 -0.49
C LYS A 89 -21.92 10.28 -0.08
N SER A 90 -22.09 8.96 -0.05
CA SER A 90 -23.32 8.32 0.43
C SER A 90 -23.57 8.54 1.93
N SER A 91 -22.50 8.58 2.73
CA SER A 91 -22.61 8.81 4.19
C SER A 91 -22.97 10.27 4.54
N ILE A 92 -22.46 11.24 3.77
CA ILE A 92 -22.71 12.68 3.98
C ILE A 92 -24.16 13.05 3.64
N ASN A 93 -24.77 12.35 2.68
CA ASN A 93 -26.18 12.53 2.31
C ASN A 93 -27.15 11.59 3.03
N SER A 94 -26.69 10.85 4.05
CA SER A 94 -27.64 10.17 4.93
C SER A 94 -28.39 11.24 5.75
N PRO A 95 -29.73 11.32 5.68
CA PRO A 95 -30.47 12.16 6.60
C PRO A 95 -30.07 11.68 7.99
N ARG A 96 -29.56 12.58 8.85
CA ARG A 96 -29.27 12.28 10.26
C ARG A 96 -30.47 11.51 10.77
N VAL A 97 -30.31 10.20 10.98
CA VAL A 97 -31.43 9.34 11.34
C VAL A 97 -31.95 9.90 12.64
N GLU A 98 -33.09 10.58 12.58
CA GLU A 98 -33.67 11.21 13.74
C GLU A 98 -33.91 10.08 14.74
N LYS A 99 -33.38 10.24 15.95
CA LYS A 99 -33.50 9.25 17.02
C LYS A 99 -34.58 9.72 18.00
N CYS A 100 -35.26 8.76 18.62
CA CYS A 100 -36.15 9.04 19.75
C CYS A 100 -35.36 9.72 20.88
N PHE A 101 -35.89 10.82 21.39
CA PHE A 101 -35.27 11.62 22.46
C PHE A 101 -34.93 10.80 23.73
N TYR A 102 -35.67 9.71 24.01
CA TYR A 102 -35.54 8.96 25.26
C TYR A 102 -34.88 7.59 25.17
N CYS A 103 -34.93 6.92 24.01
CA CYS A 103 -34.45 5.53 23.90
C CYS A 103 -33.79 5.21 22.57
N GLU A 104 -33.40 6.23 21.81
CA GLU A 104 -32.66 6.13 20.54
C GLU A 104 -33.29 5.32 19.40
N ASN A 105 -34.44 4.69 19.64
CA ASN A 105 -35.21 3.96 18.64
C ASN A 105 -35.77 4.91 17.56
N ARG A 106 -36.18 4.37 16.42
CA ARG A 106 -36.78 5.14 15.32
C ARG A 106 -38.01 5.93 15.82
N PRO A 107 -38.03 7.27 15.70
CA PRO A 107 -39.15 8.09 16.11
C PRO A 107 -40.29 7.94 15.09
N THR A 108 -41.51 7.92 15.62
CA THR A 108 -42.75 7.77 14.85
C THR A 108 -43.79 8.83 15.24
N ASN A 109 -43.60 9.50 16.38
CA ASN A 109 -44.53 10.47 16.95
C ASN A 109 -43.80 11.70 17.52
N VAL A 110 -44.55 12.73 17.89
CA VAL A 110 -44.06 13.95 18.56
C VAL A 110 -44.84 14.16 19.85
N TYR A 111 -44.14 14.37 20.97
CA TYR A 111 -44.72 14.69 22.28
C TYR A 111 -44.05 15.96 22.83
N ASN A 112 -44.82 17.02 23.09
CA ASN A 112 -44.32 18.33 23.53
C ASN A 112 -43.13 18.86 22.70
N GLY A 113 -43.21 18.72 21.37
CA GLY A 113 -42.14 19.14 20.45
C GLY A 113 -40.94 18.19 20.36
N LYS A 114 -40.87 17.13 21.18
CA LYS A 114 -39.80 16.12 21.16
C LYS A 114 -40.20 14.94 20.26
N LYS A 115 -39.29 14.49 19.38
CA LYS A 115 -39.50 13.30 18.54
C LYS A 115 -39.33 12.03 19.37
N VAL A 116 -40.36 11.18 19.39
CA VAL A 116 -40.41 9.98 20.24
C VAL A 116 -40.87 8.75 19.44
N CYS A 117 -40.43 7.56 19.84
CA CYS A 117 -40.93 6.31 19.28
C CYS A 117 -42.32 5.97 19.86
N SER A 118 -43.09 5.11 19.16
CA SER A 118 -44.45 4.73 19.56
C SER A 118 -44.52 4.20 20.99
N SER A 119 -43.53 3.43 21.43
CA SER A 119 -43.52 2.86 22.78
C SER A 119 -43.34 3.94 23.86
N CYS A 120 -42.41 4.89 23.66
CA CYS A 120 -42.25 6.00 24.60
C CYS A 120 -43.47 6.92 24.59
N PHE A 121 -44.06 7.19 23.42
CA PHE A 121 -45.27 7.99 23.29
C PHE A 121 -46.43 7.41 24.10
N ASN A 122 -46.67 6.10 24.00
CA ASN A 122 -47.76 5.44 24.72
C ASN A 122 -47.62 5.54 26.24
N VAL A 123 -46.40 5.48 26.77
CA VAL A 123 -46.16 5.61 28.22
C VAL A 123 -46.23 7.08 28.65
N LEU A 124 -45.69 8.00 27.85
CA LEU A 124 -45.76 9.44 28.09
C LEU A 124 -47.20 9.97 28.12
N VAL A 125 -48.06 9.51 27.21
CA VAL A 125 -49.48 9.91 27.18
C VAL A 125 -50.25 9.38 28.39
N LYS A 126 -49.88 8.20 28.92
CA LYS A 126 -50.59 7.57 30.03
C LYS A 126 -50.19 8.11 31.40
N TYR A 127 -48.91 8.37 31.61
CA TYR A 127 -48.39 8.70 32.95
C TYR A 127 -47.79 10.11 33.02
N GLY A 128 -47.41 10.72 31.89
CA GLY A 128 -46.71 11.99 31.84
C GLY A 128 -45.19 11.87 32.02
N GLU A 129 -44.46 12.90 31.57
CA GLU A 129 -42.99 12.92 31.56
C GLU A 129 -42.36 12.85 32.96
N GLU A 130 -43.01 13.46 33.96
CA GLU A 130 -42.51 13.54 35.36
C GLU A 130 -42.90 12.33 36.23
N SER A 131 -43.57 11.33 35.65
CA SER A 131 -44.04 10.17 36.40
C SER A 131 -42.92 9.21 36.81
N LYS A 132 -43.10 8.51 37.94
CA LYS A 132 -42.17 7.47 38.39
C LYS A 132 -42.23 6.25 37.48
N GLU A 133 -43.38 6.03 36.86
CA GLU A 133 -43.71 4.97 35.92
C GLU A 133 -42.92 5.12 34.61
N PHE A 134 -42.88 6.33 34.05
CA PHE A 134 -42.10 6.59 32.83
C PHE A 134 -40.59 6.46 33.08
N ASN A 135 -40.10 6.98 34.21
CA ASN A 135 -38.69 6.84 34.60
C ASN A 135 -38.28 5.37 34.81
N SER A 136 -39.15 4.56 35.41
CA SER A 136 -38.90 3.12 35.56
C SER A 136 -38.91 2.39 34.22
N TYR A 137 -39.82 2.76 33.31
CA TYR A 137 -39.86 2.25 31.95
C TYR A 137 -38.57 2.54 31.17
N LEU A 138 -38.03 3.77 31.28
CA LEU A 138 -36.76 4.12 30.62
C LEU A 138 -35.58 3.32 31.17
N LYS A 139 -35.48 3.17 32.49
CA LYS A 139 -34.42 2.36 33.14
C LYS A 139 -34.39 0.93 32.62
N ASN A 140 -35.56 0.30 32.49
CA ASN A 140 -35.66 -1.09 32.01
C ASN A 140 -35.37 -1.26 30.50
N LYS A 141 -35.38 -0.17 29.72
CA LYS A 141 -35.24 -0.21 28.27
C LYS A 141 -33.83 0.17 27.78
N ILE A 142 -33.03 0.82 28.63
CA ILE A 142 -31.67 1.29 28.32
C ILE A 142 -30.61 0.29 28.82
N ILE A 143 -30.97 -0.63 29.71
CA ILE A 143 -30.17 -1.82 30.07
C ILE A 143 -30.33 -2.87 28.97
#